data_AF-A0A836QHA1-F1
#
_entry.id   AF-A0A836QHA1-F1
#
_cell.length_a   1.000
_cell.length_b   1.000
_cell.length_c   1.000
_cell.angle_alpha   90.00
_cell.angle_beta   90.00
_cell.angle_gamma   90.00
#
_symmetry.space_group_name_H-M   'P 1'
#
loop_
_entity.id
_entity.type
_entity.pdbx_description
1 polymer ?
#
loop_
_entity_poly.entity_id
_entity_poly.type
_entity_poly.pdbx_seq_one_letter_code
_entity_poly.pdbx_strand_id
1 'polypeptide(L)'
;MLTTDHGAVKGTRATVVHGDRQTSTSLRYKLGKNLRCDAKDAIKIADPEEYGLPAEGLGANYIIAKEDFYFVYPTNFNAFQQKYRDSFQHGGISLEEMILPVATLEPRRG
;
A
#
# COMPACT_ATOMS: atom_id res chain seq x y z
N MET A 1 -4.09 23.50 12.92
CA MET A 1 -3.75 22.07 13.02
C MET A 1 -2.92 21.72 11.80
N LEU A 2 -1.72 21.18 12.00
CA LEU A 2 -0.81 20.71 10.95
C LEU A 2 -0.61 19.21 11.13
N THR A 3 -0.77 18.44 10.06
CA THR A 3 -0.53 16.98 10.02
C THR A 3 0.33 16.65 8.79
N THR A 4 1.00 15.51 8.80
CA THR A 4 1.73 14.99 7.63
C THR A 4 1.46 13.50 7.48
N ASP A 5 1.27 13.06 6.24
CA ASP A 5 1.06 11.69 5.79
C ASP A 5 2.38 10.97 5.42
N HIS A 6 3.54 11.54 5.78
CA HIS A 6 4.87 11.04 5.39
C HIS A 6 5.30 9.72 6.08
N GLY A 7 4.35 8.86 6.43
CA GLY A 7 4.64 7.47 6.72
C GLY A 7 5.20 6.79 5.48
N ALA A 8 6.51 6.53 5.48
CA ALA A 8 7.15 5.69 4.48
C ALA A 8 7.96 4.63 5.23
N VAL A 9 7.96 3.41 4.68
CA VAL A 9 8.74 2.31 5.22
C VAL A 9 9.78 1.87 4.21
N LYS A 10 10.89 1.34 4.71
CA LYS A 10 11.88 0.70 3.86
C LYS A 10 11.39 -0.71 3.52
N GLY A 11 11.01 -0.95 2.26
CA GLY A 11 10.49 -2.25 1.84
C GLY A 11 11.56 -3.33 1.79
N THR A 12 11.53 -4.31 2.70
CA THR A 12 12.54 -5.39 2.74
C THR A 12 12.02 -6.76 2.33
N ARG A 13 10.69 -6.94 2.29
CA ARG A 13 10.07 -8.24 1.99
C ARG A 13 9.20 -8.16 0.73
N ALA A 14 9.64 -8.81 -0.35
CA ALA A 14 8.80 -8.97 -1.53
C ALA A 14 7.71 -10.02 -1.25
N THR A 15 6.47 -9.72 -1.63
CA THR A 15 5.36 -10.68 -1.65
C THR A 15 4.76 -10.75 -3.05
N VAL A 16 4.33 -11.95 -3.45
CA VAL A 16 3.83 -12.19 -4.80
C VAL A 16 2.39 -11.69 -4.91
N VAL A 17 2.12 -10.92 -5.96
CA VAL A 17 0.76 -10.57 -6.39
C VAL A 17 0.41 -11.23 -7.71
N HIS A 18 -0.81 -11.77 -7.77
CA HIS A 18 -1.46 -12.14 -9.02
C HIS A 18 -2.59 -11.16 -9.31
N GLY A 19 -2.63 -10.64 -10.53
CA GLY A 19 -3.62 -9.68 -11.01
C GLY A 19 -3.56 -9.60 -12.53
N ASP A 20 -4.53 -8.90 -13.12
CA ASP A 20 -4.55 -8.62 -14.56
C ASP A 20 -3.58 -7.48 -14.95
N ARG A 21 -3.41 -7.24 -16.25
CA ARG A 21 -2.56 -6.13 -16.74
C ARG A 21 -3.11 -4.74 -16.42
N GLN A 22 -4.40 -4.63 -16.08
CA GLN A 22 -5.05 -3.37 -15.75
C GLN A 22 -4.87 -3.01 -14.27
N THR A 23 -4.30 -3.91 -13.47
CA THR A 23 -4.02 -3.71 -12.06
C THR A 23 -3.03 -2.54 -11.88
N SER A 24 -3.29 -1.70 -10.88
CA SER A 24 -2.52 -0.48 -10.60
C SER A 24 -1.02 -0.75 -10.38
N THR A 25 -0.19 0.30 -10.52
CA THR A 25 1.28 0.17 -10.52
C THR A 25 1.90 0.22 -9.13
N SER A 26 1.21 0.72 -8.11
CA SER A 26 1.72 0.87 -6.75
C SER A 26 2.33 -0.42 -6.19
N LEU A 27 3.45 -0.32 -5.49
CA LEU A 27 4.12 -1.48 -4.89
C LEU A 27 3.52 -1.85 -3.52
N ARG A 28 2.69 -0.98 -2.95
CA ARG A 28 2.19 -1.12 -1.58
C ARG A 28 0.70 -1.37 -1.49
N TYR A 29 -0.04 -0.97 -2.52
CA TYR A 29 -1.41 -1.37 -2.72
C TYR A 29 -1.63 -1.70 -4.19
N LYS A 30 -2.60 -2.57 -4.48
CA LYS A 30 -3.06 -2.82 -5.84
C LYS A 30 -4.58 -2.66 -5.88
N LEU A 31 -5.04 -2.02 -6.92
CA LEU A 31 -6.44 -1.97 -7.34
C LEU A 31 -6.54 -2.71 -8.66
N GLY A 32 -7.52 -3.59 -8.81
CA GLY A 32 -7.72 -4.39 -10.01
C GLY A 32 -8.74 -5.48 -9.78
N LYS A 33 -8.92 -6.34 -10.78
CA LYS A 33 -9.82 -7.48 -10.70
C LYS A 33 -9.06 -8.75 -10.34
N ASN A 34 -9.71 -9.64 -9.60
CA ASN A 34 -9.20 -10.97 -9.26
C ASN A 34 -7.84 -10.96 -8.54
N LEU A 35 -7.56 -9.93 -7.72
CA LEU A 35 -6.27 -9.86 -7.02
C LEU A 35 -6.14 -11.00 -6.01
N ARG A 36 -4.95 -11.61 -5.99
CA ARG A 36 -4.55 -12.64 -5.02
C ARG A 36 -3.15 -12.37 -4.51
N CYS A 37 -2.98 -12.54 -3.20
CA CYS A 37 -1.73 -12.43 -2.46
C CYS A 37 -1.82 -13.31 -1.20
N ASP A 38 -0.71 -13.50 -0.49
CA ASP A 38 -0.75 -14.15 0.81
C ASP A 38 -1.46 -13.26 1.84
N ALA A 39 -2.43 -13.82 2.57
CA ALA A 39 -3.17 -13.10 3.62
C ALA A 39 -2.28 -12.74 4.83
N LYS A 40 -1.14 -13.40 5.00
CA LYS A 40 -0.13 -13.05 6.00
C LYS A 40 0.56 -11.73 5.66
N ASP A 41 0.79 -11.47 4.38
CA ASP A 41 1.60 -10.35 3.90
C ASP A 41 0.75 -9.12 3.54
N ALA A 42 -0.54 -9.31 3.32
CA ALA A 42 -1.44 -8.26 2.85
C ALA A 42 -2.88 -8.45 3.34
N ILE A 43 -3.65 -7.37 3.33
CA ILE A 43 -5.11 -7.39 3.52
C ILE A 43 -5.76 -7.32 2.15
N LYS A 44 -6.76 -8.17 1.91
CA LYS A 44 -7.64 -8.07 0.75
C LYS A 44 -8.93 -7.36 1.16
N ILE A 45 -9.26 -6.29 0.47
CA ILE A 45 -10.50 -5.53 0.64
C ILE A 45 -11.39 -5.87 -0.56
N ALA A 46 -12.42 -6.68 -0.31
CA ALA A 46 -13.37 -7.10 -1.33
C ALA A 46 -14.46 -6.05 -1.58
N ASP A 47 -14.85 -5.32 -0.54
CA ASP A 47 -15.79 -4.20 -0.60
C ASP A 47 -15.06 -2.90 -0.25
N PRO A 48 -14.66 -2.09 -1.27
CA PRO A 48 -13.97 -0.83 -1.03
C PRO A 48 -14.79 0.18 -0.22
N GLU A 49 -16.11 0.16 -0.32
CA GLU A 49 -16.98 1.18 0.27
C GLU A 49 -16.99 1.09 1.81
N GLU A 50 -16.90 -0.13 2.37
CA GLU A 50 -16.77 -0.35 3.82
C GLU A 50 -15.51 0.29 4.42
N TYR A 51 -14.49 0.55 3.59
CA TYR A 51 -13.23 1.18 3.97
C TYR A 51 -13.15 2.65 3.53
N GLY A 52 -14.24 3.22 2.99
CA GLY A 52 -14.26 4.58 2.43
C GLY A 52 -13.38 4.75 1.19
N LEU A 53 -13.07 3.65 0.49
CA LEU A 53 -12.29 3.65 -0.76
C LEU A 53 -13.23 3.69 -1.98
N PRO A 54 -12.77 4.23 -3.13
CA PRO A 54 -13.60 4.29 -4.31
C PRO A 54 -13.88 2.89 -4.88
N ALA A 55 -15.15 2.61 -5.19
CA ALA A 55 -15.56 1.40 -5.87
C ALA A 55 -15.37 1.54 -7.39
N GLU A 56 -14.25 1.03 -7.91
CA GLU A 56 -13.88 1.12 -9.33
C GLU A 56 -14.55 0.00 -10.15
N GLY A 57 -15.88 0.06 -10.25
CA GLY A 57 -16.70 -0.82 -11.07
C GLY A 57 -16.86 -2.26 -10.53
N LEU A 58 -17.70 -3.04 -11.22
CA LEU A 58 -18.06 -4.40 -10.81
C LEU A 58 -16.83 -5.33 -10.74
N GLY A 59 -16.58 -5.85 -9.54
CA GLY A 59 -15.57 -6.88 -9.26
C GLY A 59 -14.14 -6.37 -9.06
N ALA A 60 -13.93 -5.05 -8.99
CA ALA A 60 -12.65 -4.51 -8.55
C ALA A 60 -12.50 -4.67 -7.03
N ASN A 61 -11.27 -4.95 -6.61
CA ASN A 61 -10.94 -5.13 -5.21
C ASN A 61 -9.56 -4.53 -4.93
N TYR A 62 -9.26 -4.28 -3.65
CA TYR A 62 -7.94 -3.81 -3.24
C TYR A 62 -7.18 -4.94 -2.54
N ILE A 63 -5.86 -4.89 -2.66
CA ILE A 63 -4.95 -5.54 -1.72
C ILE A 63 -3.96 -4.50 -1.21
N ILE A 64 -3.67 -4.50 0.08
CA ILE A 64 -2.77 -3.54 0.72
C ILE A 64 -1.72 -4.32 1.52
N ALA A 65 -0.44 -4.07 1.23
CA ALA A 65 0.68 -4.75 1.86
C ALA A 65 0.83 -4.32 3.32
N LYS A 66 1.11 -5.28 4.20
CA LYS A 66 1.35 -5.05 5.63
C LYS A 66 2.82 -4.73 5.88
N GLU A 67 3.11 -4.03 6.98
CA GLU A 67 4.47 -3.80 7.48
C GLU A 67 5.43 -3.27 6.39
N ASP A 68 6.59 -3.87 6.19
CA ASP A 68 7.57 -3.56 5.15
C ASP A 68 7.48 -4.48 3.91
N PHE A 69 6.32 -5.12 3.68
CA PHE A 69 6.09 -5.89 2.47
C PHE A 69 5.84 -5.00 1.24
N TYR A 70 6.20 -5.49 0.06
CA TYR A 70 5.85 -4.87 -1.21
C TYR A 70 5.53 -5.91 -2.28
N PHE A 71 4.61 -5.57 -3.18
CA PHE A 71 4.10 -6.45 -4.21
C PHE A 71 5.03 -6.55 -5.41
N VAL A 72 5.30 -7.78 -5.84
CA VAL A 72 6.04 -8.10 -7.06
C VAL A 72 5.26 -9.16 -7.83
N TYR A 73 5.21 -9.04 -9.16
CA TYR A 73 4.61 -10.07 -10.00
C TYR A 73 5.55 -11.29 -10.13
N PRO A 74 5.02 -12.52 -10.33
CA PRO A 74 5.84 -13.71 -10.53
C PRO A 74 6.83 -13.57 -11.71
N THR A 75 6.40 -12.88 -12.76
CA THR A 75 7.22 -12.60 -13.94
C THR A 75 8.40 -11.70 -13.54
N ASN A 76 9.63 -12.17 -13.78
CA ASN A 76 10.87 -11.47 -13.44
C ASN A 76 10.98 -11.13 -11.93
N PHE A 77 10.44 -11.98 -11.05
CA PHE A 77 10.39 -11.76 -9.61
C PHE A 77 11.74 -11.31 -9.01
N ASN A 78 12.82 -12.07 -9.26
CA ASN A 78 14.14 -11.78 -8.68
C ASN A 78 14.67 -10.38 -9.07
N ALA A 79 14.47 -9.97 -10.34
CA ALA A 79 14.93 -8.68 -10.82
C ALA A 79 14.17 -7.53 -10.14
N PHE A 80 12.85 -7.66 -10.01
CA PHE A 80 12.03 -6.64 -9.35
C PHE A 80 12.19 -6.65 -7.83
N GLN A 81 12.35 -7.80 -7.20
CA GLN A 81 12.71 -7.91 -5.79
C GLN A 81 14.03 -7.17 -5.54
N GLN A 82 15.08 -7.45 -6.32
CA GLN A 82 16.37 -6.77 -6.13
C GLN A 82 16.27 -5.27 -6.40
N LYS A 83 15.48 -4.86 -7.40
CA LYS A 83 15.28 -3.46 -7.76
C LYS A 83 14.60 -2.64 -6.66
N TYR A 84 13.62 -3.22 -5.96
CA TYR A 84 12.79 -2.49 -5.00
C TYR A 84 13.16 -2.75 -3.54
N ARG A 85 13.95 -3.79 -3.26
CA ARG A 85 14.48 -4.05 -1.92
C ARG A 85 15.22 -2.82 -1.39
N ASP A 86 15.00 -2.50 -0.12
CA ASP A 86 15.61 -1.38 0.60
C ASP A 86 15.25 0.02 0.05
N SER A 87 14.24 0.11 -0.82
CA SER A 87 13.66 1.40 -1.23
C SER A 87 12.59 1.87 -0.24
N PHE A 88 12.43 3.19 -0.11
CA PHE A 88 11.34 3.77 0.66
C PHE A 88 10.04 3.69 -0.14
N GLN A 89 8.99 3.19 0.51
CA GLN A 89 7.68 2.95 -0.07
C GLN A 89 6.59 3.44 0.89
N HIS A 90 5.42 3.78 0.35
CA HIS A 90 4.28 4.25 1.12
C HIS A 90 2.96 3.75 0.52
N GLY A 91 1.87 3.87 1.27
CA GLY A 91 0.53 3.44 0.86
C GLY A 91 0.20 1.99 1.19
N GLY A 92 0.96 1.38 2.10
CA GLY A 92 0.66 0.10 2.73
C GLY A 92 -0.01 0.30 4.10
N ILE A 93 0.04 -0.74 4.93
CA ILE A 93 -0.41 -0.72 6.32
C ILE A 93 0.78 -1.08 7.20
N SER A 94 1.48 -0.07 7.70
CA SER A 94 2.49 -0.17 8.76
C SER A 94 2.17 0.79 9.91
N LEU A 95 2.86 0.66 11.04
CA LEU A 95 2.71 1.61 12.15
C LEU A 95 3.07 3.04 11.72
N GLU A 96 4.13 3.20 10.94
CA GLU A 96 4.58 4.49 10.40
C GLU A 96 3.56 5.12 9.44
N GLU A 97 2.84 4.29 8.68
CA GLU A 97 1.81 4.75 7.73
C GLU A 97 0.46 5.03 8.41
N MET A 98 0.16 4.35 9.52
CA MET A 98 -1.13 4.48 10.21
C MET A 98 -1.12 5.51 11.36
N ILE A 99 0.03 5.77 11.98
CA ILE A 99 0.16 6.72 13.09
C ILE A 99 0.59 8.08 12.55
N LEU A 100 -0.34 9.05 12.55
CA LEU A 100 -0.07 10.39 12.04
C LEU A 100 0.35 11.34 13.18
N PRO A 101 1.48 12.06 13.06
CA PRO A 101 1.81 13.13 13.98
C PRO A 101 0.85 14.31 13.77
N VAL A 102 0.38 14.88 14.89
CA VAL A 102 -0.53 16.04 14.91
C VAL A 102 0.11 17.15 15.73
N ALA A 103 0.20 18.34 15.14
CA ALA A 103 0.63 19.55 15.84
C ALA A 103 -0.47 20.63 15.79
N THR A 104 -0.80 21.20 16.95
CA THR A 104 -1.66 22.38 17.06
C THR A 104 -0.78 23.61 17.21
N LEU A 105 -0.88 24.55 16.26
CA LEU A 105 -0.09 25.78 16.26
C LEU A 105 -0.95 26.93 16.79
N GLU A 106 -0.35 27.76 17.64
CA GLU A 106 -0.96 29.01 18.10
C GLU A 106 -0.41 30.20 17.28
N PRO A 107 -1.26 31.14 16.87
CA PRO A 107 -0.80 32.34 16.17
C PRO A 107 0.06 33.20 17.08
N ARG A 108 1.18 33.70 16.55
CA ARG A 108 2.01 34.69 17.25
C ARG A 108 1.20 35.98 17.42
N ARG A 109 1.02 36.44 18.67
CA ARG A 109 0.46 37.78 18.94
C ARG A 109 1.46 38.84 18.48
N GLY A 110 1.00 39.75 17.63
CA GLY A 110 1.68 41.00 17.30
C GLY A 110 1.49 42.03 18.40
#